data_AF-A0A4R9GAA5-F1
#
_entry.id   AF-A0A4R9GAA5-F1
#
_cell.length_a   1.000
_cell.length_b   1.000
_cell.length_c   1.000
_cell.angle_alpha   90.00
_cell.angle_beta   90.00
_cell.angle_gamma   90.00
#
_symmetry.space_group_name_H-M   'P 1'
#
loop_
_entity.id
_entity.type
_entity.pdbx_description
1 polymer ?
#
loop_
_entity_poly.entity_id
_entity_poly.type
_entity_poly.pdbx_seq_one_letter_code
_entity_poly.pdbx_strand_id
1 'polypeptide(L)'
;MYLAIGVILLFICRPSIFAQIAGTPDEEKAKKELQIQWSKKFPGDKILEVQATGKPKLIEKASNEESGNPDLRYKFSFFVTSRKKEGQTTKTPVGVIYQFVRERGWVFADMGMARSVVVTEPGKEPPSKDEVYQVVEEAILEEKGKSKTVEAIRLKEPEFGQNLTPTKEQFWFRYEGEYEFSENTNKTICTDIVVRLVKDQGSANWKAEWDDRGRCKSADE
;
A
#
# COMPACT_ATOMS: atom_id res chain seq x y z
N MET A 1 -16.37 24.79 59.87
CA MET A 1 -15.28 23.88 59.45
C MET A 1 -15.77 22.92 58.36
N TYR A 2 -16.24 23.42 57.21
CA TYR A 2 -16.71 22.58 56.09
C TYR A 2 -16.45 23.22 54.71
N LEU A 3 -15.59 24.25 54.64
CA LEU A 3 -15.25 24.94 53.39
C LEU A 3 -13.94 24.43 52.75
N ALA A 4 -13.17 23.62 53.47
CA ALA A 4 -11.88 23.10 52.98
C ALA A 4 -11.99 21.77 52.21
N ILE A 5 -13.15 21.10 52.26
CA ILE A 5 -13.34 19.76 51.67
C ILE A 5 -13.78 19.84 50.20
N GLY A 6 -14.34 20.98 49.76
CA GLY A 6 -14.84 21.15 48.38
C GLY A 6 -13.76 21.44 47.32
N VAL A 7 -12.56 21.87 47.73
CA VAL A 7 -11.51 22.31 46.78
C VAL A 7 -10.58 21.17 46.36
N ILE A 8 -10.52 20.08 47.14
CA ILE A 8 -9.62 18.94 46.86
C ILE A 8 -10.21 17.99 45.80
N LEU A 9 -11.52 18.01 45.56
CA LEU A 9 -12.15 17.17 44.53
C LEU A 9 -11.98 17.67 43.08
N LEU A 10 -11.58 18.92 42.89
CA LEU A 10 -11.38 19.53 41.56
C LEU A 10 -10.00 19.27 40.94
N PHE A 11 -9.05 18.72 41.70
CA PHE A 11 -7.69 18.44 41.21
C PHE A 11 -7.49 17.01 40.70
N ILE A 12 -8.50 16.15 40.76
CA ILE A 12 -8.51 14.87 40.03
C ILE A 12 -8.94 15.15 38.57
N CYS A 13 -8.26 16.10 37.92
CA CYS A 13 -8.34 16.27 36.48
C CYS A 13 -7.70 15.03 35.85
N ARG A 14 -8.55 14.05 35.54
CA ARG A 14 -8.15 12.84 34.82
C ARG A 14 -7.41 13.29 33.55
N PRO A 15 -6.15 12.89 33.34
CA PRO A 15 -5.36 13.26 32.17
C PRO A 15 -6.01 12.84 30.84
N SER A 16 -6.99 11.94 30.90
CA SER A 16 -7.91 11.60 29.82
C SER A 16 -8.66 12.82 29.24
N ILE A 17 -8.96 13.86 30.04
CA ILE A 17 -9.69 15.05 29.58
C ILE A 17 -8.81 15.90 28.65
N PHE A 18 -7.53 16.10 28.99
CA PHE A 18 -6.61 16.86 28.15
C PHE A 18 -6.33 16.16 26.81
N ALA A 19 -6.26 14.84 26.80
CA ALA A 19 -6.14 14.06 25.56
C ALA A 19 -7.43 14.10 24.71
N GLN A 20 -8.61 14.16 25.35
CA GLN A 20 -9.89 14.35 24.65
C GLN A 20 -10.01 15.75 24.03
N ILE A 21 -9.51 16.79 24.70
CA ILE A 21 -9.51 18.18 24.19
C ILE A 21 -8.54 18.36 23.01
N ALA A 22 -7.38 17.70 23.04
CA ALA A 22 -6.39 17.79 21.97
C ALA A 22 -6.81 17.10 20.65
N GLY A 23 -7.90 16.32 20.68
CA GLY A 23 -8.33 15.49 19.56
C GLY A 23 -7.43 14.27 19.35
N THR A 24 -7.94 13.24 18.69
CA THR A 24 -7.09 12.11 18.28
C THR A 24 -6.10 12.57 17.22
N PRO A 25 -4.85 12.07 17.22
CA PRO A 25 -3.93 12.36 16.13
C PRO A 25 -4.52 11.88 14.80
N ASP A 26 -4.13 12.53 13.72
CA ASP A 26 -4.64 12.26 12.37
C ASP A 26 -3.89 11.09 11.72
N GLU A 27 -4.62 10.20 11.05
CA GLU A 27 -4.07 9.02 10.37
C GLU A 27 -3.20 9.42 9.17
N GLU A 28 -3.62 10.43 8.40
CA GLU A 28 -2.84 10.93 7.26
C GLU A 28 -1.51 11.54 7.72
N LYS A 29 -1.52 12.24 8.86
CA LYS A 29 -0.28 12.70 9.51
C LYS A 29 0.62 11.53 9.93
N ALA A 30 0.05 10.47 10.50
CA ALA A 30 0.81 9.27 10.89
C ALA A 30 1.42 8.55 9.68
N LYS A 31 0.69 8.50 8.55
CA LYS A 31 1.17 7.93 7.29
C LYS A 31 2.34 8.73 6.70
N LYS A 32 2.27 10.07 6.74
CA LYS A 32 3.38 10.93 6.32
C LYS A 32 4.61 10.74 7.20
N GLU A 33 4.42 10.70 8.52
CA GLU A 33 5.51 10.48 9.47
C GLU A 33 6.17 9.11 9.23
N LEU A 34 5.38 8.07 8.98
CA LEU A 34 5.88 6.75 8.60
C LEU A 34 6.79 6.84 7.36
N GLN A 35 6.37 7.52 6.30
CA GLN A 35 7.17 7.64 5.07
C GLN A 35 8.51 8.36 5.34
N ILE A 36 8.48 9.42 6.14
CA ILE A 36 9.68 10.17 6.54
C ILE A 36 10.62 9.28 7.35
N GLN A 37 10.12 8.58 8.37
CA GLN A 37 10.95 7.72 9.22
C GLN A 37 11.44 6.48 8.48
N TRP A 38 10.65 5.94 7.56
CA TRP A 38 11.04 4.82 6.70
C TRP A 38 12.22 5.19 5.80
N SER A 39 12.14 6.32 5.10
CA SER A 39 13.22 6.77 4.21
C SER A 39 14.54 7.06 4.95
N LYS A 40 14.45 7.50 6.22
CA LYS A 40 15.63 7.64 7.10
C LYS A 40 16.20 6.29 7.53
N LYS A 41 15.35 5.32 7.84
CA LYS A 41 15.77 4.00 8.37
C LYS A 41 16.27 3.06 7.28
N PHE A 42 15.69 3.13 6.08
CA PHE A 42 16.02 2.29 4.93
C PHE A 42 16.33 3.17 3.70
N PRO A 43 17.52 3.80 3.69
CA PRO A 43 17.91 4.65 2.58
C PRO A 43 18.03 3.83 1.30
N GLY A 44 17.28 4.21 0.26
CA GLY A 44 17.23 3.53 -1.03
C GLY A 44 16.07 2.55 -1.21
N ASP A 45 15.31 2.26 -0.15
CA ASP A 45 14.04 1.53 -0.29
C ASP A 45 12.97 2.44 -0.90
N LYS A 46 12.18 1.91 -1.84
CA LYS A 46 11.02 2.59 -2.41
C LYS A 46 9.75 2.02 -1.79
N ILE A 47 8.98 2.86 -1.10
CA ILE A 47 7.64 2.48 -0.66
C ILE A 47 6.73 2.41 -1.89
N LEU A 48 6.14 1.24 -2.11
CA LEU A 48 5.17 1.01 -3.18
C LEU A 48 3.75 1.32 -2.70
N GLU A 49 3.43 0.90 -1.46
CA GLU A 49 2.10 1.02 -0.89
C GLU A 49 2.15 1.14 0.64
N VAL A 50 1.20 1.89 1.22
CA VAL A 50 0.96 1.93 2.66
C VAL A 50 -0.55 1.78 2.90
N GLN A 51 -0.94 0.66 3.52
CA GLN A 51 -2.32 0.31 3.82
C GLN A 51 -2.57 0.40 5.32
N ALA A 52 -3.62 1.10 5.75
CA ALA A 52 -4.03 1.13 7.15
C ALA A 52 -4.60 -0.23 7.58
N THR A 53 -4.23 -0.67 8.79
CA THR A 53 -4.58 -2.00 9.30
C THR A 53 -5.25 -1.89 10.65
N GLY A 54 -6.56 -2.15 10.65
CA GLY A 54 -7.37 -2.04 11.86
C GLY A 54 -7.55 -0.60 12.34
N LYS A 55 -8.29 -0.46 13.44
CA LYS A 55 -8.58 0.85 14.04
C LYS A 55 -7.40 1.31 14.91
N PRO A 56 -7.09 2.62 14.93
CA PRO A 56 -6.09 3.17 15.84
C PRO A 56 -6.43 2.84 17.31
N LYS A 57 -5.40 2.61 18.12
CA LYS A 57 -5.56 2.17 19.52
C LYS A 57 -4.92 3.17 20.49
N LEU A 58 -5.72 3.63 21.44
CA LEU A 58 -5.21 4.31 22.64
C LEU A 58 -4.68 3.26 23.62
N ILE A 59 -3.45 3.46 24.08
CA ILE A 59 -2.75 2.62 25.04
C ILE A 59 -2.48 3.52 26.24
N GLU A 60 -3.14 3.23 27.35
CA GLU A 60 -2.92 3.92 28.62
C GLU A 60 -2.07 3.02 29.51
N LYS A 61 -0.86 3.46 29.86
CA LYS A 61 -0.04 2.75 30.84
C LYS A 61 -0.14 3.49 32.17
N ALA A 62 -0.60 2.77 33.21
CA ALA A 62 -0.58 3.30 34.57
C ALA A 62 0.88 3.65 34.95
N SER A 63 1.06 4.83 35.52
CA SER A 63 2.33 5.23 36.11
C SER A 63 2.62 4.34 37.32
N ASN A 64 3.85 3.83 37.43
CA ASN A 64 4.31 3.08 38.62
C ASN A 64 4.63 4.00 39.81
N GLU A 65 4.45 5.32 39.66
CA GLU A 65 4.70 6.31 40.70
C GLU A 65 3.37 6.91 41.15
N GLU A 66 3.12 6.92 42.47
CA GLU A 66 1.89 7.40 43.12
C GLU A 66 1.51 8.86 42.79
N SER A 67 2.34 9.60 42.05
CA SER A 67 2.10 10.98 41.60
C SER A 67 2.33 11.21 40.10
N GLY A 68 2.63 10.16 39.32
CA GLY A 68 2.95 10.28 37.90
C GLY A 68 1.70 10.36 37.02
N ASN A 69 1.70 11.21 36.00
CA ASN A 69 0.67 11.16 34.97
C ASN A 69 0.76 9.84 34.19
N PRO A 70 -0.37 9.18 33.85
CA PRO A 70 -0.36 7.99 33.03
C PRO A 70 0.23 8.30 31.66
N ASP A 71 1.05 7.39 31.16
CA ASP A 71 1.65 7.50 29.83
C ASP A 71 0.60 7.13 28.79
N LEU A 72 0.08 8.14 28.10
CA LEU A 72 -0.92 7.99 27.04
C LEU A 72 -0.23 7.88 25.70
N ARG A 73 -0.40 6.74 25.03
CA ARG A 73 0.14 6.49 23.69
C ARG A 73 -0.98 6.18 22.72
N TYR A 74 -0.85 6.65 21.48
CA TYR A 74 -1.79 6.37 20.42
C TYR A 74 -1.06 5.65 19.29
N LYS A 75 -1.56 4.47 18.91
CA LYS A 75 -0.92 3.60 17.91
C LYS A 75 -1.76 3.50 16.65
N PHE A 76 -1.18 3.89 15.52
CA PHE A 76 -1.64 3.55 14.18
C PHE A 76 -0.90 2.32 13.69
N SER A 77 -1.60 1.42 13.00
CA SER A 77 -0.99 0.20 12.45
C SER A 77 -1.16 0.19 10.94
N PHE A 78 -0.08 -0.08 10.22
CA PHE A 78 -0.03 -0.11 8.75
C PHE A 78 0.65 -1.37 8.24
N PHE A 79 0.32 -1.79 7.03
CA PHE A 79 1.21 -2.61 6.21
C PHE A 79 1.94 -1.70 5.22
N VAL A 80 3.27 -1.82 5.20
CA VAL A 80 4.14 -1.13 4.26
C VAL A 80 4.66 -2.15 3.28
N THR A 81 4.32 -1.97 2.00
CA THR A 81 4.93 -2.72 0.90
C THR A 81 6.08 -1.89 0.36
N SER A 82 7.32 -2.35 0.56
CA SER A 82 8.52 -1.66 0.09
C SER A 82 9.35 -2.55 -0.83
N ARG A 83 9.97 -1.92 -1.84
CA ARG A 83 11.01 -2.52 -2.68
C ARG A 83 12.36 -2.10 -2.14
N LYS A 84 13.19 -3.07 -1.77
CA LYS A 84 14.58 -2.84 -1.36
C LYS A 84 15.43 -2.44 -2.56
N LYS A 85 16.56 -1.78 -2.30
CA LYS A 85 17.56 -1.47 -3.34
C LYS A 85 18.02 -2.70 -4.14
N GLU A 86 18.03 -3.86 -3.49
CA GLU A 86 18.38 -5.16 -4.09
C GLU A 86 17.26 -5.78 -4.95
N GLY A 87 16.11 -5.09 -5.10
CA GLY A 87 14.97 -5.53 -5.92
C GLY A 87 13.94 -6.39 -5.18
N GLN A 88 14.28 -6.89 -3.99
CA GLN A 88 13.34 -7.67 -3.17
C GLN A 88 12.15 -6.80 -2.70
N THR A 89 10.92 -7.26 -2.94
CA THR A 89 9.73 -6.61 -2.38
C THR A 89 9.33 -7.29 -1.07
N THR A 90 9.09 -6.49 -0.04
CA THR A 90 8.67 -6.99 1.28
C THR A 90 7.42 -6.27 1.77
N LYS A 91 6.56 -7.01 2.49
CA LYS A 91 5.40 -6.47 3.20
C LYS A 91 5.72 -6.50 4.69
N THR A 92 5.80 -5.33 5.31
CA THR A 92 6.21 -5.17 6.70
C THR A 92 5.04 -4.60 7.52
N PRO A 93 4.61 -5.26 8.61
CA PRO A 93 3.68 -4.66 9.55
C PRO A 93 4.40 -3.60 10.39
N VAL A 94 3.86 -2.38 10.40
CA VAL A 94 4.45 -1.21 11.07
C VAL A 94 3.45 -0.57 12.01
N GLY A 95 3.89 -0.21 13.21
CA GLY A 95 3.14 0.58 14.18
C GLY A 95 3.76 1.95 14.37
N VAL A 96 3.00 3.01 14.09
CA VAL A 96 3.39 4.40 14.38
C VAL A 96 2.79 4.79 15.72
N ILE A 97 3.63 5.21 16.65
CA ILE A 97 3.26 5.52 18.03
C ILE A 97 3.41 7.01 18.26
N TYR A 98 2.32 7.65 18.70
CA TYR A 98 2.30 8.99 19.25
C TYR A 98 2.23 8.92 20.77
N GLN A 99 2.90 9.84 21.45
CA GLN A 99 2.81 10.02 22.89
C GLN A 99 2.15 11.36 23.19
N PHE A 100 1.27 11.40 24.17
CA PHE A 100 0.66 12.65 24.60
C PHE A 100 1.56 13.37 25.60
N VAL A 101 1.96 14.60 25.25
CA VAL A 101 2.72 15.50 26.12
C VAL A 101 1.84 16.71 26.42
N ARG A 102 1.54 16.98 27.70
CA ARG A 102 0.57 18.02 28.11
C ARG A 102 0.78 19.38 27.45
N GLU A 103 2.03 19.81 27.33
CA GLU A 103 2.38 21.12 26.76
C GLU A 103 2.36 21.15 25.22
N ARG A 104 2.47 19.99 24.56
CA ARG A 104 2.70 19.90 23.10
C ARG A 104 1.64 19.10 22.35
N GLY A 105 0.70 18.48 23.07
CA GLY A 105 -0.27 17.55 22.49
C GLY A 105 0.35 16.22 22.07
N TRP A 106 -0.20 15.61 21.02
CA TRP A 106 0.29 14.35 20.45
C TRP A 106 1.56 14.56 19.64
N VAL A 107 2.67 13.99 20.10
CA VAL A 107 3.97 14.02 19.42
C VAL A 107 4.36 12.63 18.94
N PHE A 108 5.02 12.55 17.79
CA PHE A 108 5.57 11.27 17.31
C PHE A 108 6.60 10.77 18.33
N ALA A 109 6.48 9.50 18.73
CA ALA A 109 7.34 8.90 19.72
C ALA A 109 8.22 7.81 19.11
N ASP A 110 7.63 6.88 18.35
CA ASP A 110 8.38 5.75 17.78
C ASP A 110 7.67 5.11 16.57
N MET A 111 8.45 4.37 15.78
CA MET A 111 8.00 3.51 14.69
C MET A 111 8.46 2.07 14.95
N GLY A 112 7.56 1.25 15.49
CA GLY A 112 7.80 -0.17 15.72
C GLY A 112 7.54 -0.99 14.46
N MET A 113 8.40 -1.96 14.16
CA MET A 113 8.24 -2.85 13.00
C MET A 113 8.22 -4.30 13.45
N ALA A 114 7.29 -5.08 12.90
CA ALA A 114 7.30 -6.52 13.05
C ALA A 114 8.16 -7.17 11.96
N ARG A 115 8.26 -8.51 11.97
CA ARG A 115 8.99 -9.26 10.96
C ARG A 115 8.42 -9.01 9.56
N SER A 116 9.28 -8.59 8.63
CA SER A 116 8.93 -8.43 7.22
C SER A 116 8.68 -9.79 6.56
N VAL A 117 7.66 -9.85 5.70
CA VAL A 117 7.37 -10.99 4.83
C VAL A 117 7.87 -10.68 3.43
N VAL A 118 8.63 -11.59 2.83
CA VAL A 118 9.10 -11.45 1.45
C VAL A 118 7.91 -11.71 0.52
N VAL A 119 7.62 -10.74 -0.35
CA VAL A 119 6.54 -10.83 -1.34
C VAL A 119 7.11 -11.29 -2.68
N THR A 120 8.27 -10.76 -3.09
CA THR A 120 8.97 -11.20 -4.30
C THR A 120 10.48 -11.28 -4.07
N GLU A 121 11.11 -12.29 -4.64
CA GLU A 121 12.57 -12.42 -4.67
C GLU A 121 13.19 -11.45 -5.70
N PRO A 122 14.48 -11.11 -5.56
CA PRO A 122 15.20 -10.30 -6.55
C PRO A 122 15.05 -10.88 -7.97
N GLY A 123 14.72 -10.03 -8.94
CA GLY A 123 14.55 -10.43 -10.35
C GLY A 123 13.18 -11.04 -10.70
N LYS A 124 12.33 -11.34 -9.72
CA LYS A 124 10.94 -11.81 -9.90
C LYS A 124 9.93 -10.67 -9.66
N GLU A 125 10.34 -9.44 -9.95
CA GLU A 125 9.56 -8.24 -9.68
C GLU A 125 8.36 -8.14 -10.63
N PRO A 126 7.19 -7.65 -10.17
CA PRO A 126 6.14 -7.25 -11.09
C PRO A 126 6.62 -6.09 -11.96
N PRO A 127 6.26 -6.08 -13.26
CA PRO A 127 6.50 -4.93 -14.13
C PRO A 127 5.90 -3.66 -13.52
N SER A 128 6.51 -2.52 -13.80
CA SER A 128 5.95 -1.24 -13.37
C SER A 128 4.59 -1.02 -14.02
N LYS A 129 3.72 -0.19 -13.42
CA LYS A 129 2.40 0.10 -14.00
C LYS A 129 2.54 0.53 -15.46
N ASP A 130 3.40 1.51 -15.73
CA ASP A 130 3.62 2.05 -17.08
C ASP A 130 4.12 0.97 -18.06
N GLU A 131 5.01 0.08 -17.62
CA GLU A 131 5.51 -1.05 -18.40
C GLU A 131 4.42 -2.09 -18.70
N VAL A 132 3.52 -2.36 -17.75
CA VAL A 132 2.34 -3.22 -17.98
C VAL A 132 1.49 -2.63 -19.10
N TYR A 133 1.14 -1.35 -19.00
CA TYR A 133 0.29 -0.68 -19.98
C TYR A 133 0.93 -0.70 -21.37
N GLN A 134 2.23 -0.41 -21.46
CA GLN A 134 2.95 -0.43 -22.72
C GLN A 134 2.96 -1.83 -23.36
N VAL A 135 3.31 -2.87 -22.59
CA VAL A 135 3.40 -4.24 -23.12
C VAL A 135 2.02 -4.76 -23.55
N VAL A 136 0.97 -4.44 -22.80
CA VAL A 136 -0.41 -4.81 -23.15
C VAL A 136 -0.90 -4.03 -24.37
N GLU A 137 -0.60 -2.74 -24.48
CA GLU A 137 -0.94 -1.93 -25.65
C GLU A 137 -0.27 -2.45 -26.91
N GLU A 138 1.04 -2.74 -26.86
CA GLU A 138 1.78 -3.35 -27.97
C GLU A 138 1.15 -4.68 -28.40
N ALA A 139 0.74 -5.52 -27.44
CA ALA A 139 0.08 -6.79 -27.72
C ALA A 139 -1.32 -6.63 -28.33
N ILE A 140 -2.10 -5.62 -27.91
CA ILE A 140 -3.39 -5.28 -28.51
C ILE A 140 -3.21 -4.85 -29.97
N LEU A 141 -2.23 -3.98 -30.23
CA LEU A 141 -1.93 -3.48 -31.58
C LEU A 141 -1.39 -4.57 -32.50
N GLU A 142 -0.62 -5.52 -31.98
CA GLU A 142 -0.17 -6.70 -32.72
C GLU A 142 -1.34 -7.60 -33.12
N GLU A 143 -2.31 -7.81 -32.22
CA GLU A 143 -3.47 -8.66 -32.51
C GLU A 143 -4.49 -7.98 -33.44
N LYS A 144 -4.88 -6.74 -33.12
CA LYS A 144 -5.97 -6.05 -33.82
C LYS A 144 -5.51 -5.30 -35.06
N GLY A 145 -4.21 -5.09 -35.22
CA GLY A 145 -3.60 -4.41 -36.35
C GLY A 145 -3.14 -2.99 -36.00
N LYS A 146 -1.96 -2.62 -36.53
CA LYS A 146 -1.27 -1.35 -36.25
C LYS A 146 -2.02 -0.10 -36.76
N SER A 147 -3.09 -0.26 -37.53
CA SER A 147 -3.94 0.83 -38.01
C SER A 147 -4.97 1.30 -36.97
N LYS A 148 -5.09 0.61 -35.84
CA LYS A 148 -6.02 0.93 -34.75
C LYS A 148 -5.35 1.72 -33.66
N THR A 149 -6.13 2.48 -32.92
CA THR A 149 -5.65 3.27 -31.78
C THR A 149 -6.24 2.71 -30.50
N VAL A 150 -5.41 2.44 -29.49
CA VAL A 150 -5.88 2.06 -28.16
C VAL A 150 -6.25 3.34 -27.41
N GLU A 151 -7.51 3.46 -27.01
CA GLU A 151 -8.05 4.66 -26.37
C GLU A 151 -7.92 4.57 -24.84
N ALA A 152 -8.17 3.38 -24.29
CA ALA A 152 -8.11 3.14 -22.86
C ALA A 152 -7.79 1.68 -22.55
N ILE A 153 -7.06 1.46 -21.47
CA ILE A 153 -6.83 0.14 -20.88
C ILE A 153 -7.18 0.25 -19.39
N ARG A 154 -7.95 -0.70 -18.85
CA ARG A 154 -8.29 -0.76 -17.42
C ARG A 154 -8.01 -2.16 -16.91
N LEU A 155 -6.90 -2.32 -16.19
CA LEU A 155 -6.46 -3.58 -15.60
C LEU A 155 -6.67 -3.57 -14.08
N LYS A 156 -7.09 -4.71 -13.54
CA LYS A 156 -7.14 -4.98 -12.10
C LYS A 156 -5.74 -5.28 -11.54
N GLU A 157 -5.67 -5.40 -10.22
CA GLU A 157 -4.45 -5.85 -9.55
C GLU A 157 -4.02 -7.25 -10.06
N PRO A 158 -2.71 -7.44 -10.34
CA PRO A 158 -2.24 -8.69 -10.89
C PRO A 158 -2.21 -9.82 -9.86
N GLU A 159 -2.48 -11.02 -10.34
CA GLU A 159 -2.19 -12.26 -9.64
C GLU A 159 -0.79 -12.76 -10.03
N PHE A 160 0.03 -13.08 -9.04
CA PHE A 160 1.33 -13.68 -9.27
C PHE A 160 1.22 -15.19 -9.37
N GLY A 161 1.92 -15.77 -10.35
CA GLY A 161 2.14 -17.20 -10.39
C GLY A 161 3.50 -17.58 -10.94
N GLN A 162 3.81 -18.86 -10.77
CA GLN A 162 5.11 -19.42 -11.08
C GLN A 162 4.93 -20.83 -11.59
N ASN A 163 5.46 -21.09 -12.79
CA ASN A 163 5.55 -22.43 -13.33
C ASN A 163 6.95 -22.97 -13.05
N LEU A 164 7.01 -24.01 -12.20
CA LEU A 164 8.23 -24.76 -11.92
C LEU A 164 8.24 -25.99 -12.81
N THR A 165 9.08 -25.97 -13.85
CA THR A 165 9.45 -27.20 -14.57
C THR A 165 10.89 -27.58 -14.24
N PRO A 166 11.28 -28.87 -14.37
CA PRO A 166 12.63 -29.33 -14.05
C PRO A 166 13.76 -28.58 -14.79
N THR A 167 13.43 -27.91 -15.89
CA THR A 167 14.38 -27.24 -16.78
C THR A 167 14.18 -25.73 -16.90
N LYS A 168 13.04 -25.19 -16.46
CA LYS A 168 12.72 -23.76 -16.54
C LYS A 168 11.82 -23.32 -15.40
N GLU A 169 12.20 -22.20 -14.81
CA GLU A 169 11.36 -21.43 -13.90
C GLU A 169 10.82 -20.23 -14.67
N GLN A 170 9.50 -20.14 -14.82
CA GLN A 170 8.84 -19.03 -15.53
C GLN A 170 7.86 -18.34 -14.58
N PHE A 171 8.07 -17.05 -14.37
CA PHE A 171 7.19 -16.20 -13.58
C PHE A 171 6.20 -15.51 -14.47
N TRP A 172 4.99 -15.35 -13.96
CA TRP A 172 3.94 -14.65 -14.68
C TRP A 172 3.10 -13.79 -13.74
N PHE A 173 2.64 -12.66 -14.27
CA PHE A 173 1.67 -11.79 -13.64
C PHE A 173 0.41 -11.79 -14.51
N ARG A 174 -0.69 -12.30 -13.97
CA ARG A 174 -1.98 -12.39 -14.66
C ARG A 174 -2.80 -11.15 -14.34
N TYR A 175 -3.20 -10.44 -15.39
CA TYR A 175 -4.05 -9.26 -15.33
C TYR A 175 -5.40 -9.58 -15.94
N GLU A 176 -6.45 -9.10 -15.28
CA GLU A 176 -7.80 -9.09 -15.81
C GLU A 176 -8.24 -7.67 -16.05
N GLY A 177 -9.07 -7.44 -17.07
CA GLY A 177 -9.54 -6.09 -17.33
C GLY A 177 -10.38 -5.93 -18.57
N GLU A 178 -10.33 -4.71 -19.09
CA GLU A 178 -10.97 -4.30 -20.34
C GLU A 178 -10.08 -3.29 -21.07
N TYR A 179 -10.27 -3.20 -22.38
CA TYR A 179 -9.65 -2.16 -23.19
C TYR A 179 -10.60 -1.63 -24.26
N GLU A 180 -10.36 -0.40 -24.67
CA GLU A 180 -11.09 0.30 -25.73
C GLU A 180 -10.11 0.61 -26.85
N PHE A 181 -10.53 0.34 -28.08
CA PHE A 181 -9.79 0.73 -29.27
C PHE A 181 -10.72 1.35 -30.31
N SER A 182 -10.16 2.21 -31.15
CA SER A 182 -10.88 2.86 -32.24
C SER A 182 -10.29 2.51 -33.60
N GLU A 183 -11.16 2.42 -34.60
CA GLU A 183 -10.81 2.27 -36.01
C GLU A 183 -11.74 3.16 -36.83
N ASN A 184 -11.19 4.18 -37.51
CA ASN A 184 -11.95 5.09 -38.37
C ASN A 184 -13.24 5.60 -37.71
N THR A 185 -13.12 6.17 -36.50
CA THR A 185 -14.20 6.70 -35.63
C THR A 185 -15.10 5.69 -34.94
N ASN A 186 -15.08 4.40 -35.31
CA ASN A 186 -15.83 3.37 -34.60
C ASN A 186 -15.06 2.93 -33.36
N LYS A 187 -15.70 3.03 -32.20
CA LYS A 187 -15.15 2.59 -30.92
C LYS A 187 -15.60 1.17 -30.61
N THR A 188 -14.66 0.33 -30.17
CA THR A 188 -14.94 -1.04 -29.73
C THR A 188 -14.38 -1.23 -28.32
N ILE A 189 -15.19 -1.77 -27.44
CA ILE A 189 -14.82 -2.09 -26.06
C ILE A 189 -14.73 -3.61 -25.95
N CYS A 190 -13.59 -4.10 -25.47
CA CYS A 190 -13.38 -5.51 -25.16
C CYS A 190 -13.31 -5.69 -23.64
N THR A 191 -14.25 -6.45 -23.08
CA THR A 191 -14.35 -6.75 -21.64
C THR A 191 -13.93 -8.18 -21.35
N ASP A 192 -13.66 -8.46 -20.07
CA ASP A 192 -13.28 -9.79 -19.57
C ASP A 192 -11.98 -10.32 -20.19
N ILE A 193 -11.04 -9.42 -20.51
CA ILE A 193 -9.74 -9.84 -21.03
C ILE A 193 -8.88 -10.43 -19.93
N VAL A 194 -8.07 -11.42 -20.27
CA VAL A 194 -7.10 -12.04 -19.38
C VAL A 194 -5.76 -12.14 -20.10
N VAL A 195 -4.76 -11.41 -19.59
CA VAL A 195 -3.42 -11.36 -20.16
C VAL A 195 -2.39 -11.70 -19.09
N ARG A 196 -1.45 -12.58 -19.43
CA ARG A 196 -0.29 -12.90 -18.60
C ARG A 196 0.93 -12.16 -19.12
N LEU A 197 1.61 -11.43 -18.25
CA LEU A 197 2.94 -10.92 -18.52
C LEU A 197 3.95 -11.94 -18.03
N VAL A 198 4.71 -12.51 -18.97
CA VAL A 198 5.73 -13.52 -18.70
C VAL A 198 7.13 -12.97 -18.94
N LYS A 199 8.10 -13.49 -18.18
CA LYS A 199 9.52 -13.17 -18.37
C LYS A 199 10.32 -14.45 -18.51
N ASP A 200 10.99 -14.57 -19.65
CA ASP A 200 11.94 -15.66 -19.88
C ASP A 200 13.18 -15.45 -18.99
N GLN A 201 13.74 -16.55 -18.49
CA GLN A 201 14.96 -16.53 -17.68
C GLN A 201 16.10 -15.88 -18.48
N GLY A 202 16.61 -14.74 -18.01
CA GLY A 202 17.67 -13.97 -18.69
C GLY A 202 17.19 -12.89 -19.68
N SER A 203 15.89 -12.78 -19.97
CA SER A 203 15.33 -11.65 -20.71
C SER A 203 15.18 -10.44 -19.78
N ALA A 204 15.47 -9.24 -20.28
CA ALA A 204 15.12 -7.99 -19.57
C ALA A 204 13.63 -7.62 -19.78
N ASN A 205 13.05 -8.03 -20.91
CA ASN A 205 11.75 -7.57 -21.37
C ASN A 205 10.63 -8.55 -21.00
N TRP A 206 9.48 -8.01 -20.63
CA TRP A 206 8.23 -8.74 -20.47
C TRP A 206 7.59 -9.03 -21.82
N LYS A 207 6.88 -10.14 -21.91
CA LYS A 207 6.04 -10.50 -23.06
C LYS A 207 4.61 -10.71 -22.59
N ALA A 208 3.64 -10.24 -23.37
CA ALA A 208 2.24 -10.54 -23.13
C ALA A 208 1.85 -11.87 -23.79
N GLU A 209 1.17 -12.72 -23.03
CA GLU A 209 0.52 -13.94 -23.48
C GLU A 209 -0.98 -13.83 -23.15
N TRP A 210 -1.84 -14.01 -24.16
CA TRP A 210 -3.29 -13.95 -23.97
C TRP A 210 -3.82 -15.29 -23.44
N ASP A 211 -4.47 -15.26 -22.27
CA ASP A 211 -5.24 -16.40 -21.76
C ASP A 211 -6.68 -16.35 -22.28
N ASP A 212 -7.27 -15.16 -22.26
CA ASP A 212 -8.60 -14.90 -22.79
C ASP A 212 -8.60 -13.51 -23.44
N ARG A 213 -9.13 -13.43 -24.67
CA ARG A 213 -9.24 -12.19 -25.43
C ARG A 213 -10.53 -11.44 -25.12
N GLY A 214 -11.37 -12.00 -24.25
CA GLY A 214 -12.60 -11.40 -23.80
C GLY A 214 -13.65 -11.29 -24.91
N ARG A 215 -14.64 -10.44 -24.68
CA ARG A 215 -15.75 -10.19 -25.60
C ARG A 215 -15.74 -8.74 -26.03
N CYS A 216 -15.70 -8.51 -27.34
CA CYS A 216 -15.68 -7.18 -27.93
C CYS A 216 -17.07 -6.79 -28.44
N LYS A 217 -17.48 -5.56 -28.16
CA LYS A 217 -18.72 -4.94 -28.65
C LYS A 217 -18.44 -3.54 -29.18
N SER A 218 -19.18 -3.12 -30.20
CA SER A 218 -19.17 -1.71 -30.61
C SER A 218 -19.69 -0.85 -29.46
N ALA A 219 -19.08 0.29 -29.20
CA ALA A 219 -19.52 1.20 -28.15
C ALA A 219 -20.85 1.90 -28.47
N ASP A 220 -21.31 1.80 -29.72
CA ASP A 220 -22.55 2.40 -30.24
C ASP A 220 -23.78 1.47 -30.17
N GLU A 221 -23.67 0.28 -29.56
CA GLU A 221 -24.79 -0.64 -29.23
C GLU A 221 -25.09 -0.69 -27.72
#